data_AF-A0A8A2VG01-F1
#
_entry.id   AF-A0A8A2VG01-F1
#
_cell.length_a   1.000
_cell.length_b   1.000
_cell.length_c   1.000
_cell.angle_alpha   90.00
_cell.angle_beta   90.00
_cell.angle_gamma   90.00
#
_symmetry.space_group_name_H-M   'P 1'
#
loop_
_entity.id
_entity.type
_entity.pdbx_description
1 polymer ?
#
loop_
_entity_poly.entity_id
_entity_poly.type
_entity_poly.pdbx_seq_one_letter_code
_entity_poly.pdbx_strand_id
1 'polypeptide(L)' 'MNARRMRSMYVLGIALNGVALVYAAMDGSLLFAVTFGIVMLYLGVRYWMVSSA' A
#
# COMPACT_ATOMS: atom_id res chain seq x y z
N MET A 1 -12.07 -16.57 9.00
CA MET A 1 -10.67 -16.16 8.77
C MET A 1 -10.41 -14.90 9.62
N ASN A 2 -9.48 -14.93 10.59
CA ASN A 2 -9.34 -13.87 11.59
C ASN A 2 -9.10 -12.49 10.96
N ALA A 3 -10.05 -11.56 11.11
CA ALA A 3 -9.96 -10.17 10.61
C ALA A 3 -8.66 -9.47 11.01
N ARG A 4 -8.13 -9.83 12.20
CA ARG A 4 -6.83 -9.36 12.72
C ARG A 4 -5.64 -9.73 11.82
N ARG A 5 -5.64 -10.93 11.24
CA ARG A 5 -4.59 -11.42 10.32
C ARG A 5 -4.70 -10.78 8.94
N MET A 6 -5.92 -10.49 8.48
CA MET A 6 -6.12 -9.72 7.25
C MET A 6 -5.61 -8.29 7.42
N ARG A 7 -5.90 -7.64 8.56
CA ARG A 7 -5.43 -6.29 8.86
C ARG A 7 -3.91 -6.19 8.86
N SER A 8 -3.20 -7.14 9.49
CA SER A 8 -1.73 -7.17 9.48
C SER A 8 -1.14 -7.37 8.08
N MET A 9 -1.76 -8.18 7.23
CA MET A 9 -1.31 -8.37 5.84
C MET A 9 -1.46 -7.08 5.01
N TYR A 10 -2.54 -6.32 5.21
CA TYR A 10 -2.69 -5.01 4.57
C TYR A 10 -1.63 -4.00 5.03
N VAL A 11 -1.37 -3.93 6.34
CA VAL A 11 -0.33 -3.03 6.88
C VAL A 11 1.04 -3.35 6.29
N LEU A 12 1.38 -4.64 6.20
CA LEU A 12 2.61 -5.10 5.55
C LEU A 12 2.68 -4.70 4.07
N GLY A 13 1.58 -4.91 3.32
CA GLY A 13 1.49 -4.51 1.92
C GLY A 13 1.66 -3.00 1.71
N ILE A 14 1.05 -2.18 2.57
CA ILE A 14 1.18 -0.71 2.56
C ILE A 14 2.63 -0.30 2.85
N ALA A 15 3.26 -0.90 3.87
CA ALA A 15 4.64 -0.60 4.23
C ALA A 15 5.61 -0.92 3.09
N LEU A 16 5.49 -2.12 2.50
CA LEU A 16 6.34 -2.53 1.37
C LEU A 16 6.11 -1.65 0.13
N ASN A 17 4.85 -1.31 -0.17
CA ASN A 17 4.51 -0.44 -1.28
C ASN A 17 5.06 0.98 -1.09
N GLY A 18 4.98 1.52 0.14
CA GLY A 18 5.55 2.82 0.49
C GLY A 18 7.06 2.87 0.30
N VAL A 19 7.80 1.82 0.71
CA VAL A 19 9.25 1.74 0.47
C VAL A 19 9.57 1.73 -1.02
N ALA A 20 8.85 0.92 -1.80
CA ALA A 20 9.04 0.86 -3.25
C ALA A 20 8.72 2.19 -3.94
N LEU A 21 7.67 2.90 -3.49
CA LEU A 21 7.30 4.22 -3.96
C LEU A 21 8.41 5.25 -3.71
N VAL A 22 8.97 5.27 -2.50
CA VAL A 22 10.08 6.18 -2.15
C VAL A 22 11.29 5.92 -3.02
N TYR A 23 11.67 4.65 -3.20
CA TYR A 23 12.77 4.28 -4.10
C TYR A 23 12.51 4.69 -5.55
N ALA A 24 11.31 4.42 -6.08
CA ALA A 24 10.95 4.79 -7.45
C ALA A 24 10.97 6.32 -7.66
N ALA A 25 10.52 7.09 -6.66
CA ALA A 25 10.56 8.54 -6.69
C ALA A 25 11.99 9.08 -6.63
N MET A 26 12.87 8.48 -5.82
CA MET A 26 14.29 8.84 -5.75
C MET A 26 15.05 8.50 -7.04
N ASP A 27 14.68 7.41 -7.70
CA ASP A 27 15.24 7.00 -9.00
C ASP A 27 14.75 7.88 -10.16
N GLY A 28 13.77 8.77 -9.93
CA GLY A 28 13.17 9.62 -10.96
C GLY A 28 12.25 8.84 -11.93
N SER A 29 11.93 7.59 -11.60
CA SER A 29 11.16 6.70 -12.46
C SER A 29 9.65 6.95 -12.32
N LEU A 30 9.18 8.01 -12.98
CA LEU A 30 7.78 8.49 -12.91
C LEU A 30 6.73 7.40 -13.13
N LEU A 31 6.96 6.48 -14.07
CA LEU A 31 6.01 5.40 -14.38
C LEU A 31 5.82 4.43 -13.19
N PHE A 32 6.91 4.06 -12.52
CA PHE A 32 6.86 3.19 -11.35
C PHE A 32 6.29 3.95 -10.15
N ALA A 33 6.71 5.19 -9.93
CA ALA A 33 6.20 6.01 -8.84
C ALA A 33 4.68 6.20 -8.92
N VAL A 34 4.13 6.51 -10.10
CA VAL A 34 2.68 6.61 -10.30
C VAL A 34 1.97 5.28 -10.02
N THR A 35 2.54 4.17 -10.51
CA THR A 35 1.96 2.84 -10.30
C THR A 35 1.91 2.47 -8.82
N PHE A 36 3.03 2.68 -8.10
CA PHE A 36 3.07 2.45 -6.66
C PHE A 36 2.10 3.38 -5.92
N GLY A 37 1.99 4.65 -6.32
CA GLY A 37 1.01 5.59 -5.75
C GLY A 37 -0.44 5.12 -5.88
N ILE A 38 -0.82 4.58 -7.05
CA ILE A 38 -2.16 4.02 -7.29
C ILE A 38 -2.40 2.80 -6.39
N VAL A 39 -1.41 1.89 -6.28
CA VAL A 39 -1.52 0.71 -5.42
C VAL A 39 -1.60 1.11 -3.94
N MET A 40 -0.85 2.13 -3.52
CA MET A 40 -0.89 2.69 -2.16
C MET A 40 -2.29 3.23 -1.83
N LEU A 41 -2.92 3.97 -2.75
CA LEU A 41 -4.29 4.46 -2.61
C LEU A 41 -5.29 3.31 -2.47
N TYR A 42 -5.21 2.30 -3.34
CA TYR A 42 -6.08 1.13 -3.27
C TYR A 42 -5.97 0.39 -1.94
N LEU A 43 -4.74 0.11 -1.50
CA LEU A 43 -4.48 -0.57 -0.23
C LEU A 43 -4.99 0.25 0.95
N GLY A 44 -4.84 1.58 0.92
CA GLY A 44 -5.36 2.49 1.95
C GLY A 44 -6.89 2.46 2.05
N VAL A 45 -7.58 2.59 0.91
CA VAL A 45 -9.05 2.52 0.85
C VAL A 45 -9.56 1.17 1.34
N ARG A 46 -8.87 0.09 0.94
CA ARG A 46 -9.25 -1.27 1.33
C ARG A 46 -8.97 -1.58 2.80
N TYR A 47 -7.86 -1.07 3.33
CA TYR A 47 -7.56 -1.11 4.74
C TYR A 47 -8.61 -0.35 5.56
N TRP A 48 -9.08 0.81 5.05
CA TRP A 48 -10.13 1.58 5.70
C TRP A 48 -11.44 0.78 5.77
N MET A 49 -11.87 0.16 4.66
CA MET A 49 -13.05 -0.71 4.67
C MET A 49 -12.94 -1.88 5.67
N VAL A 50 -11.77 -2.50 5.78
CA VAL A 50 -11.53 -3.61 6.73
C VAL A 50 -11.45 -3.12 8.18
N SER A 51 -10.99 -1.89 8.41
CA SER A 51 -10.84 -1.33 9.77
C SER A 51 -12.11 -0.64 10.29
N SER A 52 -13.04 -0.29 9.40
CA SER A 52 -14.33 0.33 9.73
C SER A 52 -15.50 -0.66 9.71
N ALA A 53 -15.25 -1.93 9.41
CA ALA A 53 -16.18 -3.05 9.55
C ALA A 53 -16.00 -3.76 10.90
#